data_AF-A0A859IDL9-F1
#
_entry.id   AF-A0A859IDL9-F1
#
_cell.length_a   1.000
_cell.length_b   1.000
_cell.length_c   1.000
_cell.angle_alpha   90.00
_cell.angle_beta   90.00
_cell.angle_gamma   90.00
#
_symmetry.space_group_name_H-M   'P 1'
#
loop_
_entity.id
_entity.type
_entity.pdbx_description
1 polymer ?
#
loop_
_entity_poly.entity_id
_entity_poly.type
_entity_poly.pdbx_seq_one_letter_code
_entity_poly.pdbx_strand_id
1 'polypeptide(L)'
;MGILDLFRNKNDVTKSISSSISTTNKILNQSTTEVIDQGKQAYDMGMRYLNEYPINFDLARENFRKAVNLGYTKAKKAAEIIGLNAPKEIDASNAFELMNKAIENYKNNQKHIGDLVYFITYDLKFNIFDTSSNPTYYASRFVDYEIYCMREYGNSAVKTFHNKSSLKNWDLQYTDDWENGDIPRHSEYLNEKPFPMISALSGISMMNGDMAVLRAAVVADIVDNYL
;
A
#
# COMPACT_ATOMS: atom_id res chain seq x y z
N MET A 1 -28.04 6.32 -68.50
CA MET A 1 -27.53 6.87 -67.22
C MET A 1 -26.71 8.10 -67.53
N GLY A 2 -27.16 9.27 -67.08
CA GLY A 2 -26.51 10.56 -67.40
C GLY A 2 -25.38 10.90 -66.43
N ILE A 3 -24.45 11.76 -66.84
CA ILE A 3 -23.31 12.23 -66.03
C ILE A 3 -23.77 12.77 -64.65
N LEU A 4 -24.98 13.35 -64.57
CA LEU A 4 -25.61 13.83 -63.33
C LEU A 4 -25.90 12.71 -62.30
N ASP A 5 -26.25 11.49 -62.73
CA ASP A 5 -26.50 10.37 -61.81
C ASP A 5 -25.19 9.86 -61.17
N LEU A 6 -24.08 9.92 -61.92
CA LEU A 6 -22.75 9.56 -61.43
C LEU A 6 -22.23 10.53 -60.35
N PHE A 7 -22.51 11.83 -60.49
CA PHE A 7 -22.16 12.83 -59.48
C PHE A 7 -23.02 12.73 -58.21
N ARG A 8 -24.32 12.41 -58.36
CA ARG A 8 -25.22 12.19 -57.22
C ARG A 8 -24.80 10.97 -56.40
N ASN A 9 -24.54 9.84 -57.07
CA ASN A 9 -24.05 8.62 -56.40
C ASN A 9 -22.71 8.84 -55.70
N LYS A 10 -21.77 9.60 -56.29
CA LYS A 10 -20.50 9.93 -55.61
C LYS A 10 -20.71 10.74 -54.34
N ASN A 11 -21.64 11.71 -54.34
CA ASN A 11 -21.93 12.54 -53.18
C ASN A 11 -22.68 11.78 -52.06
N ASP A 12 -23.52 10.82 -52.41
CA ASP A 12 -24.18 9.96 -51.42
C ASP A 12 -23.21 8.95 -50.80
N VAL A 13 -22.27 8.42 -51.60
CA VAL A 13 -21.19 7.56 -51.10
C VAL A 13 -20.25 8.33 -50.17
N THR A 14 -19.84 9.54 -50.51
CA THR A 14 -18.95 10.33 -49.63
C THR A 14 -19.64 10.75 -48.33
N LYS A 15 -20.93 11.09 -48.36
CA LYS A 15 -21.72 11.33 -47.13
C LYS A 15 -21.82 10.08 -46.26
N SER A 16 -22.11 8.92 -46.85
CA SER A 16 -22.20 7.64 -46.15
C SER A 16 -20.86 7.22 -45.51
N ILE A 17 -19.75 7.46 -46.19
CA ILE A 17 -18.41 7.21 -45.64
C ILE A 17 -18.13 8.18 -44.47
N SER A 18 -18.45 9.47 -44.62
CA SER A 18 -18.21 10.47 -43.57
C SER A 18 -19.01 10.21 -42.29
N SER A 19 -20.26 9.75 -42.41
CA SER A 19 -21.08 9.37 -41.26
C SER A 19 -20.55 8.10 -40.59
N SER A 20 -20.13 7.11 -41.38
CA SER A 20 -19.54 5.87 -40.87
C SER A 20 -18.23 6.12 -40.11
N ILE A 21 -17.36 7.00 -40.61
CA ILE A 21 -16.13 7.42 -39.92
C ILE A 21 -16.45 8.16 -38.62
N SER A 22 -17.42 9.07 -38.64
CA SER A 22 -17.86 9.81 -37.44
C SER A 22 -18.40 8.87 -36.34
N THR A 23 -19.24 7.90 -36.70
CA THR A 23 -19.74 6.90 -35.77
C THR A 23 -18.62 6.01 -35.22
N THR A 24 -17.69 5.58 -36.08
CA THR A 24 -16.54 4.75 -35.66
C THR A 24 -15.65 5.51 -34.67
N ASN A 25 -15.35 6.79 -34.95
CA ASN A 25 -14.56 7.62 -34.03
C ASN A 25 -15.28 7.85 -32.70
N LYS A 26 -16.61 8.01 -32.70
CA LYS A 26 -17.39 8.14 -31.46
C LYS A 26 -17.32 6.87 -30.61
N ILE A 27 -17.48 5.70 -31.22
CA ILE A 27 -17.38 4.41 -30.54
C ILE A 27 -15.96 4.18 -30.01
N LEU A 28 -14.94 4.49 -30.81
CA LEU A 28 -13.54 4.38 -30.40
C LEU A 28 -13.25 5.29 -29.20
N ASN A 29 -13.73 6.53 -29.22
CA ASN A 29 -13.56 7.47 -28.12
C ASN A 29 -14.30 7.02 -26.85
N GLN A 30 -15.51 6.48 -26.99
CA GLN A 30 -16.27 5.91 -25.86
C GLN A 30 -15.55 4.70 -25.26
N SER A 31 -15.11 3.76 -26.10
CA SER A 31 -14.34 2.59 -25.67
C SER A 31 -13.02 2.97 -25.01
N THR A 32 -12.32 3.97 -25.53
CA THR A 32 -11.09 4.49 -24.91
C THR A 32 -11.36 5.14 -23.55
N THR A 33 -12.47 5.86 -23.41
CA THR A 33 -12.87 6.48 -22.14
C THR A 33 -13.24 5.41 -21.10
N GLU A 34 -14.00 4.40 -21.48
CA GLU A 34 -14.36 3.27 -20.62
C GLU A 34 -13.13 2.49 -20.14
N VAL A 35 -12.14 2.25 -21.02
CA VAL A 35 -10.88 1.59 -20.66
C VAL A 35 -10.08 2.41 -19.65
N ILE A 36 -10.00 3.73 -19.84
CA ILE A 36 -9.32 4.64 -18.91
C ILE A 36 -10.03 4.65 -17.54
N ASP A 37 -11.36 4.67 -17.52
CA ASP A 37 -12.15 4.66 -16.29
C ASP A 37 -11.97 3.34 -15.52
N GLN A 38 -11.95 2.20 -16.23
CA GLN A 38 -11.63 0.91 -15.62
C GLN A 38 -10.20 0.88 -15.06
N GLY A 39 -9.25 1.49 -15.75
CA GLY A 39 -7.87 1.63 -15.28
C GLY A 39 -7.78 2.45 -14.00
N LYS A 40 -8.52 3.56 -13.92
CA LYS A 40 -8.63 4.38 -12.70
C LYS A 40 -9.27 3.61 -11.55
N GLN A 41 -10.36 2.88 -11.80
CA GLN A 41 -11.03 2.08 -10.76
C GLN A 41 -10.10 1.00 -10.19
N ALA A 42 -9.34 0.32 -11.05
CA ALA A 42 -8.33 -0.64 -10.61
C ALA A 42 -7.24 0.05 -9.77
N TYR A 43 -6.77 1.23 -10.18
CA TYR A 43 -5.83 2.01 -9.37
C TYR A 43 -6.41 2.37 -7.99
N ASP A 44 -7.63 2.89 -7.94
CA ASP A 44 -8.29 3.27 -6.69
C ASP A 44 -8.48 2.06 -5.76
N MET A 45 -8.76 0.87 -6.32
CA MET A 45 -8.84 -0.37 -5.55
C MET A 45 -7.48 -0.81 -5.01
N GLY A 46 -6.42 -0.72 -5.80
CA GLY A 46 -5.06 -1.00 -5.33
C GLY A 46 -4.64 -0.06 -4.20
N MET A 47 -4.96 1.22 -4.35
CA MET A 47 -4.78 2.24 -3.31
C MET A 47 -5.57 1.93 -2.04
N ARG A 48 -6.77 1.36 -2.17
CA ARG A 48 -7.58 0.95 -1.03
C ARG A 48 -6.94 -0.20 -0.25
N TYR A 49 -6.50 -1.25 -0.95
CA TYR A 49 -5.81 -2.39 -0.33
C TYR A 49 -4.48 -2.01 0.32
N LEU A 50 -3.85 -0.92 -0.13
CA LEU A 50 -2.62 -0.41 0.45
C LEU A 50 -2.85 0.46 1.70
N ASN A 51 -4.04 1.05 1.85
CA ASN A 51 -4.28 2.09 2.86
C ASN A 51 -5.34 1.76 3.90
N GLU A 52 -6.21 0.80 3.62
CA GLU A 52 -7.21 0.32 4.57
C GLU A 52 -6.76 -1.00 5.18
N TYR A 53 -7.04 -1.18 6.46
CA TYR A 53 -6.77 -2.43 7.15
C TYR A 53 -7.89 -3.47 6.96
N PRO A 54 -7.57 -4.76 6.77
CA PRO A 54 -6.22 -5.33 6.66
C PRO A 54 -5.53 -4.92 5.35
N ILE A 55 -4.24 -4.55 5.46
CA ILE A 55 -3.44 -4.23 4.27
C ILE A 55 -3.19 -5.51 3.49
N ASN A 56 -3.40 -5.46 2.18
CA ASN A 56 -3.20 -6.61 1.31
C ASN A 56 -2.30 -6.24 0.13
N PHE A 57 -1.00 -6.52 0.27
CA PHE A 57 -0.01 -6.20 -0.74
C PHE A 57 -0.23 -6.96 -2.05
N ASP A 58 -0.71 -8.21 -1.98
CA ASP A 58 -0.95 -9.01 -3.18
C ASP A 58 -2.09 -8.47 -4.03
N LEU A 59 -3.23 -8.15 -3.40
CA LEU A 59 -4.37 -7.53 -4.07
C LEU A 59 -4.05 -6.12 -4.54
N ALA A 60 -3.25 -5.35 -3.78
CA ALA A 60 -2.76 -4.05 -4.23
C ALA A 60 -1.94 -4.19 -5.52
N ARG A 61 -0.97 -5.13 -5.55
CA ARG A 61 -0.16 -5.43 -6.74
C ARG A 61 -1.00 -5.87 -7.93
N GLU A 62 -1.95 -6.78 -7.73
CA GLU A 62 -2.84 -7.25 -8.79
C GLU A 62 -3.63 -6.09 -9.42
N ASN A 63 -4.20 -5.23 -8.59
CA ASN A 63 -4.99 -4.09 -9.04
C ASN A 63 -4.12 -3.02 -9.71
N PHE A 64 -2.92 -2.75 -9.23
CA PHE A 64 -1.97 -1.88 -9.92
C PHE A 64 -1.54 -2.44 -11.27
N ARG A 65 -1.29 -3.75 -11.38
CA ARG A 65 -1.01 -4.40 -12.67
C ARG A 65 -2.17 -4.25 -13.65
N LYS A 66 -3.39 -4.50 -13.18
CA LYS A 66 -4.61 -4.30 -13.97
C LYS A 66 -4.73 -2.86 -14.46
N ALA A 67 -4.52 -1.89 -13.57
CA ALA A 67 -4.54 -0.47 -13.92
C ALA A 67 -3.49 -0.11 -14.98
N VAL A 68 -2.27 -0.62 -14.85
CA VAL A 68 -1.20 -0.42 -15.85
C VAL A 68 -1.57 -1.02 -17.20
N ASN A 69 -2.12 -2.24 -17.22
CA ASN A 69 -2.54 -2.91 -18.47
C ASN A 69 -3.67 -2.15 -19.19
N LEU A 70 -4.49 -1.41 -18.44
CA LEU A 70 -5.55 -0.54 -18.95
C LEU A 70 -5.05 0.88 -19.29
N GLY A 71 -3.74 1.12 -19.27
CA GLY A 71 -3.13 2.41 -19.65
C GLY A 71 -3.03 3.44 -18.52
N TYR A 72 -3.42 3.10 -17.27
CA TYR A 72 -3.36 4.03 -16.14
C TYR A 72 -1.97 4.02 -15.47
N THR A 73 -1.04 4.78 -16.05
CA THR A 73 0.39 4.71 -15.70
C THR A 73 0.74 5.18 -14.28
N LYS A 74 -0.13 5.94 -13.60
CA LYS A 74 0.05 6.34 -12.18
C LYS A 74 0.21 5.13 -11.26
N ALA A 75 -0.40 3.99 -11.59
CA ALA A 75 -0.25 2.74 -10.85
C ALA A 75 1.20 2.23 -10.79
N LYS A 76 2.06 2.56 -11.76
CA LYS A 76 3.48 2.20 -11.71
C LYS A 76 4.18 2.87 -10.54
N LYS A 77 3.90 4.16 -10.31
CA LYS A 77 4.48 4.94 -9.21
C LYS A 77 4.00 4.43 -7.86
N ALA A 78 2.70 4.14 -7.73
CA ALA A 78 2.13 3.60 -6.51
C ALA A 78 2.68 2.22 -6.12
N ALA A 79 3.15 1.43 -7.09
CA ALA A 79 3.75 0.12 -6.87
C ALA A 79 5.29 0.15 -6.75
N GLU A 80 5.94 1.31 -6.67
CA GLU A 80 7.42 1.40 -6.67
C GLU A 80 8.07 0.75 -5.43
N ILE A 81 7.33 0.69 -4.31
CA ILE A 81 7.81 0.22 -3.01
C ILE A 81 7.41 -1.24 -2.80
N ILE A 82 6.11 -1.55 -2.88
CA ILE A 82 5.60 -2.93 -2.75
C ILE A 82 5.96 -3.84 -3.94
N GLY A 83 6.45 -3.24 -5.03
CA GLY A 83 6.76 -3.87 -6.32
C GLY A 83 5.53 -4.05 -7.19
N LEU A 84 5.67 -4.00 -8.53
CA LEU A 84 4.50 -4.16 -9.42
C LEU A 84 4.13 -5.63 -9.65
N ASN A 85 5.13 -6.49 -9.83
CA ASN A 85 4.92 -7.89 -10.22
C ASN A 85 5.21 -8.89 -9.10
N ALA A 86 6.10 -8.53 -8.19
CA ALA A 86 6.54 -9.35 -7.07
C ALA A 86 6.88 -8.40 -5.89
N PRO A 87 6.90 -8.92 -4.66
CA PRO A 87 7.44 -8.19 -3.52
C PRO A 87 8.83 -7.64 -3.86
N LYS A 88 9.07 -6.39 -3.48
CA LYS A 88 10.40 -5.80 -3.60
C LYS A 88 11.27 -6.29 -2.45
N GLU A 89 12.44 -6.83 -2.80
CA GLU A 89 13.47 -7.16 -1.81
C GLU A 89 14.09 -5.87 -1.27
N ILE A 90 14.15 -5.76 0.05
CA ILE A 90 14.78 -4.63 0.74
C ILE A 90 16.08 -5.14 1.37
N ASP A 91 17.18 -4.49 1.07
CA ASP A 91 18.50 -4.84 1.62
C ASP A 91 19.25 -3.58 2.03
N ALA A 92 20.44 -3.74 2.60
CA ALA A 92 21.26 -2.61 3.05
C ALA A 92 21.60 -1.61 1.92
N SER A 93 21.59 -2.04 0.65
CA SER A 93 21.91 -1.19 -0.50
C SER A 93 20.75 -0.30 -0.94
N ASN A 94 19.50 -0.71 -0.71
CA ASN A 94 18.31 0.00 -1.17
C ASN A 94 17.37 0.50 -0.05
N ALA A 95 17.58 0.06 1.21
CA ALA A 95 16.67 0.35 2.32
C ALA A 95 16.47 1.85 2.55
N PHE A 96 17.55 2.64 2.55
CA PHE A 96 17.46 4.08 2.76
C PHE A 96 16.66 4.78 1.65
N GLU A 97 16.87 4.39 0.39
CA GLU A 97 16.14 4.94 -0.75
C GLU A 97 14.65 4.60 -0.67
N LEU A 98 14.31 3.34 -0.39
CA LEU A 98 12.93 2.89 -0.29
C LEU A 98 12.19 3.52 0.89
N MET A 99 12.86 3.68 2.03
CA MET A 99 12.31 4.40 3.18
C MET A 99 12.00 5.86 2.83
N ASN A 100 12.94 6.56 2.17
CA ASN A 100 12.69 7.94 1.74
C ASN A 100 11.49 8.03 0.79
N LYS A 101 11.39 7.12 -0.18
CA LYS A 101 10.23 7.05 -1.09
C LYS A 101 8.92 6.79 -0.34
N ALA A 102 8.92 5.87 0.64
CA ALA A 102 7.73 5.57 1.45
C ALA A 102 7.26 6.81 2.20
N ILE A 103 8.20 7.54 2.81
CA ILE A 103 7.92 8.78 3.52
C ILE A 103 7.41 9.87 2.55
N GLU A 104 8.04 10.03 1.38
CA GLU A 104 7.60 10.98 0.35
C GLU A 104 6.18 10.69 -0.15
N ASN A 105 5.86 9.42 -0.44
CA ASN A 105 4.52 8.99 -0.86
C ASN A 105 3.48 9.29 0.23
N TYR A 106 3.84 9.08 1.50
CA TYR A 106 2.96 9.43 2.61
C TYR A 106 2.68 10.95 2.69
N LYS A 107 3.72 11.79 2.62
CA LYS A 107 3.62 13.26 2.75
C LYS A 107 2.81 13.93 1.64
N ASN A 108 2.93 13.45 0.40
CA ASN A 108 2.41 14.14 -0.78
C ASN A 108 0.90 13.92 -1.00
N ASN A 109 0.11 13.92 0.07
CA ASN A 109 -1.35 13.70 0.08
C ASN A 109 -1.82 12.37 -0.53
N GLN A 110 -0.93 11.40 -0.72
CA GLN A 110 -1.34 10.07 -1.18
C GLN A 110 -1.64 9.14 0.01
N LYS A 111 -1.09 9.44 1.21
CA LYS A 111 -1.30 8.69 2.46
C LYS A 111 -1.06 7.18 2.31
N HIS A 112 0.01 6.80 1.59
CA HIS A 112 0.40 5.40 1.39
C HIS A 112 0.92 4.77 2.69
N ILE A 113 0.04 4.53 3.67
CA ILE A 113 0.46 3.95 4.95
C ILE A 113 1.02 2.53 4.74
N GLY A 114 0.50 1.78 3.78
CA GLY A 114 1.02 0.47 3.43
C GLY A 114 2.45 0.48 2.88
N ASP A 115 2.91 1.56 2.26
CA ASP A 115 4.32 1.65 1.84
C ASP A 115 5.25 1.72 3.07
N LEU A 116 4.85 2.46 4.12
CA LEU A 116 5.57 2.52 5.39
C LEU A 116 5.51 1.19 6.13
N VAL A 117 4.33 0.56 6.18
CA VAL A 117 4.16 -0.77 6.81
C VAL A 117 5.03 -1.80 6.10
N TYR A 118 4.96 -1.88 4.77
CA TYR A 118 5.75 -2.81 3.97
C TYR A 118 7.25 -2.66 4.26
N PHE A 119 7.75 -1.43 4.26
CA PHE A 119 9.16 -1.16 4.56
C PHE A 119 9.56 -1.63 5.97
N ILE A 120 8.81 -1.22 6.99
CA ILE A 120 9.15 -1.52 8.39
C ILE A 120 9.03 -3.01 8.69
N THR A 121 7.95 -3.66 8.24
CA THR A 121 7.76 -5.11 8.43
C THR A 121 8.88 -5.89 7.77
N TYR A 122 9.25 -5.53 6.53
CA TYR A 122 10.35 -6.21 5.83
C TYR A 122 11.66 -6.05 6.60
N ASP A 123 11.99 -4.84 7.02
CA ASP A 123 13.22 -4.56 7.76
C ASP A 123 13.27 -5.33 9.10
N LEU A 124 12.17 -5.34 9.85
CA LEU A 124 12.04 -6.17 11.05
C LEU A 124 12.21 -7.67 10.74
N LYS A 125 11.57 -8.17 9.69
CA LYS A 125 11.67 -9.59 9.33
C LYS A 125 13.10 -9.98 9.00
N PHE A 126 13.69 -9.35 7.99
CA PHE A 126 14.93 -9.84 7.40
C PHE A 126 16.19 -9.35 8.09
N ASN A 127 16.18 -8.13 8.65
CA ASN A 127 17.38 -7.54 9.27
C ASN A 127 17.39 -7.65 10.80
N ILE A 128 16.28 -8.07 11.41
CA ILE A 128 16.14 -8.14 12.86
C ILE A 128 15.77 -9.55 13.31
N PHE A 129 14.62 -10.09 12.92
CA PHE A 129 14.16 -11.40 13.36
C PHE A 129 14.96 -12.54 12.74
N ASP A 130 15.09 -12.59 11.40
CA ASP A 130 15.77 -13.68 10.69
C ASP A 130 17.28 -13.76 11.03
N THR A 131 17.87 -12.66 11.48
CA THR A 131 19.27 -12.63 11.96
C THR A 131 19.46 -13.04 13.42
N SER A 132 18.36 -13.23 14.16
CA SER A 132 18.41 -13.58 15.57
C SER A 132 18.59 -15.09 15.79
N SER A 133 19.08 -15.49 16.97
CA SER A 133 19.30 -16.90 17.31
C SER A 133 18.02 -17.74 17.42
N ASN A 134 16.86 -17.09 17.61
CA ASN A 134 15.54 -17.72 17.63
C ASN A 134 14.48 -16.76 17.05
N PRO A 135 14.36 -16.68 15.72
CA PRO A 135 13.55 -15.66 15.04
C PRO A 135 12.09 -15.63 15.49
N THR A 136 11.43 -16.79 15.60
CA THR A 136 10.02 -16.88 16.02
C THR A 136 9.84 -16.41 17.46
N TYR A 137 10.69 -16.83 18.39
CA TYR A 137 10.61 -16.41 19.80
C TYR A 137 10.71 -14.89 19.95
N TYR A 138 11.67 -14.28 19.26
CA TYR A 138 11.87 -12.83 19.33
C TYR A 138 10.75 -12.04 18.67
N ALA A 139 10.23 -12.51 17.54
CA ALA A 139 9.05 -11.91 16.92
C ALA A 139 7.80 -12.06 17.80
N SER A 140 7.58 -13.22 18.43
CA SER A 140 6.48 -13.41 19.37
C SER A 140 6.60 -12.48 20.58
N ARG A 141 7.78 -12.34 21.20
CA ARG A 141 7.97 -11.38 22.32
C ARG A 141 7.76 -9.94 21.89
N PHE A 142 8.25 -9.56 20.71
CA PHE A 142 7.99 -8.25 20.13
C PHE A 142 6.48 -8.01 20.00
N VAL A 143 5.74 -8.89 19.32
CA VAL A 143 4.29 -8.77 19.15
C VAL A 143 3.57 -8.71 20.49
N ASP A 144 3.93 -9.58 21.43
CA ASP A 144 3.31 -9.66 22.75
C ASP A 144 3.43 -8.35 23.52
N TYR A 145 4.63 -7.80 23.61
CA TYR A 145 4.88 -6.51 24.25
C TYR A 145 4.15 -5.36 23.56
N GLU A 146 4.19 -5.31 22.22
CA GLU A 146 3.52 -4.26 21.46
C GLU A 146 2.01 -4.27 21.69
N ILE A 147 1.39 -5.47 21.68
CA ILE A 147 -0.04 -5.63 21.97
C ILE A 147 -0.36 -5.26 23.41
N TYR A 148 0.47 -5.63 24.37
CA TYR A 148 0.35 -5.20 25.76
C TYR A 148 0.34 -3.67 25.85
N CYS A 149 1.31 -2.99 25.23
CA CYS A 149 1.35 -1.53 25.21
C CYS A 149 0.11 -0.90 24.54
N MET A 150 -0.43 -1.50 23.48
CA MET A 150 -1.65 -1.02 22.82
C MET A 150 -2.88 -1.14 23.72
N ARG A 151 -2.98 -2.22 24.51
CA ARG A 151 -4.11 -2.46 25.43
C ARG A 151 -4.08 -1.49 26.60
N GLU A 152 -2.92 -1.37 27.24
CA GLU A 152 -2.76 -0.56 28.45
C GLU A 152 -2.66 0.94 28.16
N TYR A 153 -1.82 1.33 27.19
CA TYR A 153 -1.43 2.72 26.96
C TYR A 153 -1.93 3.31 25.64
N GLY A 154 -2.57 2.50 24.79
CA GLY A 154 -3.07 2.94 23.49
C GLY A 154 -4.12 4.05 23.59
N ASN A 155 -4.01 5.05 22.71
CA ASN A 155 -5.07 6.06 22.53
C ASN A 155 -6.32 5.46 21.86
N SER A 156 -7.38 6.26 21.72
CA SER A 156 -8.66 5.78 21.15
C SER A 156 -8.53 5.25 19.72
N ALA A 157 -7.64 5.81 18.89
CA ALA A 157 -7.40 5.35 17.52
C ALA A 157 -6.72 3.98 17.51
N VAL A 158 -5.68 3.79 18.33
CA VAL A 158 -4.98 2.51 18.51
C VAL A 158 -5.92 1.43 19.04
N LYS A 159 -6.73 1.74 20.06
CA LYS A 159 -7.71 0.79 20.61
C LYS A 159 -8.76 0.38 19.57
N THR A 160 -9.25 1.34 18.78
CA THR A 160 -10.18 1.05 17.67
C THR A 160 -9.54 0.15 16.63
N PHE A 161 -8.28 0.40 16.29
CA PHE A 161 -7.51 -0.40 15.35
C PHE A 161 -7.30 -1.84 15.86
N HIS A 162 -6.79 -1.99 17.09
CA HIS A 162 -6.55 -3.27 17.73
C HIS A 162 -7.81 -4.15 17.69
N ASN A 163 -8.97 -3.58 18.04
CA ASN A 163 -10.23 -4.32 18.10
C ASN A 163 -10.79 -4.73 16.72
N LYS A 164 -10.33 -4.12 15.63
CA LYS A 164 -10.74 -4.43 14.25
C LYS A 164 -9.75 -5.35 13.53
N SER A 165 -8.54 -5.51 14.04
CA SER A 165 -7.47 -6.32 13.43
C SER A 165 -7.38 -7.71 14.06
N SER A 166 -6.46 -8.54 13.55
CA SER A 166 -6.10 -9.85 14.09
C SER A 166 -5.54 -9.78 15.52
N LEU A 167 -4.95 -8.64 15.90
CA LEU A 167 -4.33 -8.39 17.21
C LEU A 167 -5.25 -8.67 18.40
N LYS A 168 -6.56 -8.46 18.25
CA LYS A 168 -7.54 -8.70 19.32
C LYS A 168 -7.58 -10.15 19.81
N ASN A 169 -7.16 -11.09 18.97
CA ASN A 169 -7.20 -12.52 19.27
C ASN A 169 -5.87 -13.02 19.87
N TRP A 170 -4.86 -12.16 19.98
CA TRP A 170 -3.57 -12.54 20.54
C TRP A 170 -3.67 -12.72 22.06
N ASP A 171 -3.21 -13.86 22.55
CA ASP A 171 -3.17 -14.17 23.98
C ASP A 171 -1.80 -13.81 24.57
N LEU A 172 -1.79 -12.92 25.57
CA LEU A 172 -0.53 -12.39 26.11
C LEU A 172 0.20 -13.46 26.93
N GLN A 173 1.41 -13.81 26.51
CA GLN A 173 2.19 -14.89 27.14
C GLN A 173 3.22 -14.40 28.15
N TYR A 174 3.63 -13.13 28.09
CA TYR A 174 4.75 -12.59 28.88
C TYR A 174 4.37 -11.35 29.72
N THR A 175 3.11 -11.23 30.13
CA THR A 175 2.59 -10.06 30.87
C THR A 175 3.43 -9.71 32.10
N ASP A 176 3.86 -10.69 32.88
CA ASP A 176 4.71 -10.47 34.07
C ASP A 176 6.02 -9.76 33.71
N ASP A 177 6.65 -10.09 32.58
CA ASP A 177 7.88 -9.44 32.14
C ASP A 177 7.62 -7.96 31.83
N TRP A 178 6.51 -7.67 31.15
CA TRP A 178 6.13 -6.32 30.74
C TRP A 178 5.74 -5.43 31.92
N GLU A 179 5.01 -5.99 32.89
CA GLU A 179 4.65 -5.31 34.15
C GLU A 179 5.89 -4.97 35.00
N ASN A 180 6.92 -5.81 34.92
CA ASN A 180 8.22 -5.57 35.57
C ASN A 180 9.14 -4.62 34.77
N GLY A 181 8.70 -4.13 33.61
CA GLY A 181 9.43 -3.17 32.79
C GLY A 181 10.50 -3.78 31.89
N ASP A 182 10.48 -5.10 31.63
CA ASP A 182 11.30 -5.69 30.57
C ASP A 182 10.77 -5.20 29.22
N ILE A 183 11.63 -4.61 28.39
CA ILE A 183 11.26 -4.12 27.06
C ILE A 183 12.02 -4.95 26.04
N PRO A 184 11.35 -5.63 25.09
CA PRO A 184 12.04 -6.32 24.03
C PRO A 184 12.90 -5.33 23.24
N ARG A 185 14.19 -5.66 23.09
CA ARG A 185 15.13 -4.89 22.27
C ARG A 185 14.61 -4.60 20.85
N HIS A 186 13.83 -5.53 20.30
CA HIS A 186 13.23 -5.37 18.97
C HIS A 186 12.10 -4.34 18.93
N SER A 187 11.45 -4.06 20.06
CA SER A 187 10.50 -2.95 20.20
C SER A 187 11.19 -1.60 20.32
N GLU A 188 12.39 -1.57 20.92
CA GLU A 188 13.24 -0.37 20.96
C GLU A 188 13.72 0.02 19.56
N TYR A 189 14.01 -0.97 18.70
CA TYR A 189 14.41 -0.74 17.31
C TYR A 189 13.50 0.27 16.57
N LEU A 190 12.19 0.12 16.72
CA LEU A 190 11.20 1.01 16.11
C LEU A 190 11.39 2.47 16.53
N ASN A 191 11.70 2.68 17.81
CA ASN A 191 11.92 3.99 18.41
C ASN A 191 13.31 4.56 18.12
N GLU A 192 14.28 3.72 17.78
CA GLU A 192 15.65 4.13 17.48
C GLU A 192 15.89 4.44 16.00
N LYS A 193 15.20 3.74 15.09
CA LYS A 193 15.47 3.83 13.65
C LYS A 193 14.30 4.34 12.81
N PRO A 194 13.25 3.55 12.49
CA PRO A 194 12.28 3.97 11.49
C PRO A 194 11.44 5.16 11.98
N PHE A 195 10.95 5.18 13.22
CA PHE A 195 10.04 6.25 13.65
C PHE A 195 10.70 7.62 13.80
N PRO A 196 11.91 7.77 14.37
CA PRO A 196 12.61 9.05 14.35
C PRO A 196 12.84 9.56 12.92
N MET A 197 13.25 8.69 12.01
CA MET A 197 13.50 9.08 10.61
C MET A 197 12.21 9.49 9.90
N ILE A 198 11.14 8.70 10.05
CA ILE A 198 9.82 9.03 9.52
C ILE A 198 9.33 10.35 10.13
N SER A 199 9.43 10.56 11.43
CA SER A 199 9.02 11.81 12.08
C SER A 199 9.80 13.02 11.54
N ALA A 200 11.13 12.92 11.48
CA ALA A 200 12.00 13.99 11.00
C ALA A 200 11.71 14.35 9.53
N LEU A 201 11.50 13.34 8.69
CA LEU A 201 11.32 13.54 7.26
C LEU A 201 9.87 13.81 6.86
N SER A 202 8.88 13.31 7.60
CA SER A 202 7.45 13.56 7.35
C SER A 202 6.97 14.92 7.86
N GLY A 203 7.71 15.56 8.77
CA GLY A 203 7.35 16.84 9.36
C GLY A 203 6.04 16.76 10.15
N ILE A 204 5.14 17.74 9.96
CA ILE A 204 3.84 17.81 10.67
C ILE A 204 2.80 16.78 10.17
N SER A 205 3.09 16.03 9.10
CA SER A 205 2.11 15.16 8.44
C SER A 205 1.85 13.82 9.16
N MET A 206 2.72 13.42 10.09
CA MET A 206 2.45 12.34 11.05
C MET A 206 2.39 12.93 12.44
N MET A 207 1.20 13.36 12.85
CA MET A 207 0.94 13.65 14.26
C MET A 207 1.03 12.34 15.07
N ASN A 208 1.32 12.41 16.37
CA ASN A 208 1.51 11.24 17.24
C ASN A 208 0.40 10.16 17.12
N GLY A 209 -0.83 10.55 16.77
CA GLY A 209 -1.93 9.63 16.49
C GLY A 209 -1.70 8.72 15.27
N ASP A 210 -1.17 9.25 14.18
CA ASP A 210 -0.90 8.51 12.94
C ASP A 210 0.29 7.56 13.09
N MET A 211 1.32 7.97 13.85
CA MET A 211 2.48 7.12 14.17
C MET A 211 2.09 5.93 15.04
N ALA A 212 1.20 6.13 16.02
CA ALA A 212 0.73 5.06 16.87
C ALA A 212 -0.14 4.05 16.11
N VAL A 213 -0.95 4.51 15.16
CA VAL A 213 -1.69 3.63 14.24
C VAL A 213 -0.73 2.91 13.31
N LEU A 214 0.30 3.57 12.76
CA LEU A 214 1.35 2.93 11.94
C LEU A 214 2.07 1.80 12.72
N ARG A 215 2.36 2.03 14.00
CA ARG A 215 2.96 1.00 14.87
C ARG A 215 2.06 -0.22 15.01
N ALA A 216 0.77 -0.01 15.32
CA ALA A 216 -0.20 -1.10 15.41
C ALA A 216 -0.37 -1.85 14.07
N ALA A 217 -0.33 -1.09 12.99
CA ALA A 217 -0.37 -1.55 11.62
C ALA A 217 0.79 -2.50 11.26
N VAL A 218 2.03 -2.14 11.62
CA VAL A 218 3.22 -3.00 11.46
C VAL A 218 3.09 -4.29 12.27
N VAL A 219 2.64 -4.18 13.53
CA VAL A 219 2.51 -5.35 14.41
C VAL A 219 1.45 -6.32 13.88
N ALA A 220 0.33 -5.81 13.37
CA ALA A 220 -0.70 -6.65 12.73
C ALA A 220 -0.15 -7.36 11.49
N ASP A 221 0.65 -6.66 10.67
CA ASP A 221 1.25 -7.25 9.48
C ASP A 221 2.27 -8.35 9.83
N ILE A 222 3.05 -8.19 10.91
CA ILE A 222 3.93 -9.25 11.43
C ILE A 222 3.13 -10.46 11.91
N VAL A 223 2.01 -10.24 12.61
CA VAL A 223 1.12 -11.33 13.05
C VAL A 223 0.51 -12.06 11.85
N ASP A 224 0.08 -11.33 10.82
CA ASP A 224 -0.66 -11.93 9.70
C ASP A 224 0.24 -12.60 8.66
N ASN A 225 1.48 -12.12 8.50
CA ASN A 225 2.36 -12.50 7.39
C ASN A 225 3.73 -13.08 7.80
N TYR A 226 4.04 -13.16 9.09
CA TYR A 226 5.31 -13.71 9.58
C TYR A 226 5.17 -14.79 10.66
N LEU A 227 4.26 -14.61 11.62
CA LEU A 227 3.95 -15.59 12.68
C LEU A 227 2.80 -16.53 12.27
#